data_AF-T1DNR0-F1
#
_entry.id   AF-T1DNR0-F1
#
_cell.length_a   1.000
_cell.length_b   1.000
_cell.length_c   1.000
_cell.angle_alpha   90.00
_cell.angle_beta   90.00
_cell.angle_gamma   90.00
#
_symmetry.space_group_name_H-M   'P 1'
#
loop_
_entity.id
_entity.type
_entity.pdbx_description
1 polymer ?
#
loop_
_entity_poly.entity_id
_entity_poly.type
_entity_poly.pdbx_seq_one_letter_code
_entity_poly.pdbx_strand_id
1 'polypeptide(L)'
;MADDEAKKAKQAEIERKRAEVRKRMEEASKAKKAKKGFMTPERKKKLRLLLRKKAAEELKKEQERKAAERRRIIEERCGKAKNLEDANEDQLKDIVKEYYNRMYTCEGQKMGFGI
;
A
#
# COMPACT_ATOMS: atom_id res chain seq x y z
N MET A 1 11.01 26.14 -17.57
CA MET A 1 9.75 25.98 -18.33
C MET A 1 9.94 25.32 -19.69
N ALA A 2 11.09 25.44 -20.37
CA ALA A 2 11.33 24.77 -21.67
C ALA A 2 11.54 23.23 -21.59
N ASP A 3 12.10 22.72 -20.49
CA ASP A 3 12.38 21.28 -20.33
C ASP A 3 11.12 20.41 -20.16
N ASP A 4 10.06 20.92 -19.54
CA ASP A 4 8.79 20.20 -19.35
C ASP A 4 8.02 20.04 -20.67
N GLU A 5 8.08 21.07 -21.52
CA GLU A 5 7.40 21.08 -22.80
C GLU A 5 8.06 20.12 -23.80
N ALA A 6 9.40 20.03 -23.77
CA ALA A 6 10.17 19.06 -24.55
C ALA A 6 9.92 17.61 -24.10
N LYS A 7 9.76 17.35 -22.79
CA LYS A 7 9.40 16.02 -22.26
C LYS A 7 7.97 15.64 -22.64
N LYS A 8 7.02 16.58 -22.55
CA LYS A 8 5.62 16.36 -22.92
C LYS A 8 5.45 16.09 -24.41
N ALA A 9 6.19 16.80 -25.26
CA ALA A 9 6.23 16.56 -26.70
C ALA A 9 6.79 15.17 -27.05
N LYS A 10 7.91 14.77 -26.41
CA LYS A 10 8.47 13.41 -26.56
C LYS A 10 7.50 12.32 -26.08
N GLN A 11 6.80 12.55 -24.98
CA GLN A 11 5.82 11.62 -24.44
C GLN A 11 4.62 11.45 -25.39
N ALA A 12 4.11 12.56 -25.93
CA ALA A 12 3.01 12.58 -26.89
C ALA A 12 3.39 11.88 -28.20
N GLU A 13 4.62 12.04 -28.67
CA GLU A 13 5.11 11.34 -29.86
C GLU A 13 5.24 9.82 -29.62
N ILE A 14 5.72 9.42 -28.44
CA ILE A 14 5.78 8.00 -28.04
C ILE A 14 4.36 7.41 -27.93
N GLU A 15 3.40 8.14 -27.36
CA GLU A 15 2.00 7.69 -27.27
C GLU A 15 1.34 7.59 -28.64
N ARG A 16 1.60 8.54 -29.54
CA ARG A 16 1.12 8.49 -30.93
C ARG A 16 1.68 7.28 -31.67
N LYS A 17 2.99 7.02 -31.57
CA LYS A 17 3.63 5.83 -32.15
C LYS A 17 3.07 4.54 -31.56
N ARG A 18 2.80 4.49 -30.26
CA ARG A 18 2.17 3.33 -29.60
C ARG A 18 0.73 3.11 -30.07
N ALA A 19 -0.05 4.17 -30.24
CA ALA A 19 -1.43 4.10 -30.72
C ALA A 19 -1.50 3.62 -32.18
N GLU A 20 -0.61 4.09 -33.04
CA GLU A 20 -0.53 3.68 -34.44
C GLU A 20 -0.15 2.20 -34.58
N VAL A 21 0.87 1.75 -33.82
CA VAL A 21 1.25 0.33 -33.76
C VAL A 21 0.10 -0.54 -33.24
N ARG A 22 -0.66 -0.06 -32.25
CA ARG A 22 -1.82 -0.76 -31.71
C ARG A 22 -2.94 -0.88 -32.75
N LYS A 23 -3.24 0.18 -33.49
CA LYS A 23 -4.25 0.20 -34.55
C LYS A 23 -3.90 -0.76 -35.69
N ARG A 24 -2.64 -0.74 -36.15
CA ARG A 24 -2.12 -1.66 -37.17
C ARG A 24 -2.20 -3.12 -36.74
N MET A 25 -1.93 -3.40 -35.46
CA MET A 25 -2.03 -4.75 -34.90
C MET A 25 -3.49 -5.22 -34.72
N GLU A 26 -4.42 -4.31 -34.43
CA GLU A 26 -5.86 -4.60 -34.33
C GLU A 26 -6.49 -4.89 -35.70
N GLU A 27 -6.10 -4.13 -36.73
CA GLU A 27 -6.54 -4.34 -38.11
C GLU A 27 -6.02 -5.68 -38.67
N ALA A 28 -4.75 -6.02 -38.44
CA ALA A 28 -4.15 -7.30 -38.85
C ALA A 28 -4.74 -8.52 -38.11
N SER A 29 -5.27 -8.33 -36.90
CA SER A 29 -5.86 -9.41 -36.11
C SER A 29 -7.34 -9.66 -36.41
N LYS A 30 -8.07 -8.71 -37.00
CA LYS A 30 -9.45 -8.90 -37.48
C LYS A 30 -9.56 -9.95 -38.58
N ALA A 31 -8.54 -10.13 -39.41
CA ALA A 31 -8.52 -11.12 -40.51
C ALA A 31 -8.12 -12.55 -40.08
N LYS A 32 -7.58 -12.76 -38.88
CA LYS A 32 -7.10 -14.08 -38.38
C LYS A 32 -7.79 -14.55 -37.11
N LYS A 33 -9.05 -14.16 -36.92
CA LYS A 33 -9.82 -14.30 -35.66
C LYS A 33 -10.17 -15.73 -35.22
N ALA A 34 -9.90 -16.78 -36.00
CA ALA A 34 -10.39 -18.10 -35.61
C ALA A 34 -9.50 -18.83 -34.57
N LYS A 35 -8.15 -18.78 -34.63
CA LYS A 35 -7.31 -19.66 -33.77
C LYS A 35 -5.94 -19.13 -33.31
N LYS A 36 -5.48 -17.95 -33.74
CA LYS A 36 -4.16 -17.40 -33.37
C LYS A 36 -4.33 -16.13 -32.54
N GLY A 37 -4.32 -16.27 -31.22
CA GLY A 37 -4.42 -15.14 -30.30
C GLY A 37 -3.38 -14.05 -30.60
N PHE A 38 -3.78 -12.79 -30.41
CA PHE A 38 -2.99 -11.56 -30.65
C PHE A 38 -1.56 -11.58 -30.08
N MET A 39 -1.34 -12.37 -29.03
CA MET A 39 -0.03 -12.52 -28.39
C MET A 39 0.57 -13.90 -28.64
N THR A 40 1.89 -13.91 -28.86
CA THR A 40 2.67 -15.15 -28.86
C THR A 40 2.62 -15.80 -27.45
N PRO A 41 2.73 -17.14 -27.36
CA PRO A 41 2.71 -17.84 -26.07
C PRO A 41 3.72 -17.29 -25.05
N GLU A 42 4.91 -16.91 -25.51
CA GLU A 42 5.97 -16.32 -24.69
C GLU A 42 5.58 -14.94 -24.14
N ARG A 43 5.00 -14.07 -24.97
CA ARG A 43 4.51 -12.75 -24.54
C ARG A 43 3.39 -12.90 -23.50
N LYS A 44 2.49 -13.87 -23.68
CA LYS A 44 1.43 -14.17 -22.71
C LYS A 44 2.00 -14.71 -21.39
N LYS A 45 3.05 -15.54 -21.43
CA LYS A 45 3.77 -16.00 -20.23
C LYS A 45 4.42 -14.84 -19.48
N LYS A 46 5.12 -13.94 -20.19
CA LYS A 46 5.76 -12.75 -19.61
C LYS A 46 4.72 -11.79 -19.00
N LEU A 47 3.60 -11.55 -19.68
CA LEU A 47 2.54 -10.69 -19.17
C LEU A 47 1.93 -11.23 -17.86
N ARG A 48 1.60 -12.53 -17.80
CA ARG A 48 1.08 -13.14 -16.57
C ARG A 48 2.06 -13.04 -15.40
N LEU A 49 3.36 -13.20 -15.67
CA LEU A 49 4.38 -13.05 -14.65
C LEU A 49 4.42 -11.61 -14.10
N LEU A 50 4.37 -10.61 -14.98
CA LEU A 50 4.35 -9.19 -14.57
C LEU A 50 3.10 -8.85 -13.77
N LEU A 51 1.93 -9.35 -14.15
CA LEU A 51 0.69 -9.13 -13.42
C LEU A 51 0.74 -9.72 -12.01
N ARG A 52 1.29 -10.93 -11.85
CA ARG A 52 1.47 -11.54 -10.52
C ARG A 52 2.47 -10.79 -9.66
N LYS A 53 3.59 -10.34 -10.25
CA LYS A 53 4.58 -9.52 -9.54
C LYS A 53 3.96 -8.22 -9.03
N LYS A 54 3.19 -7.53 -9.88
CA LYS A 54 2.48 -6.30 -9.50
C LYS A 54 1.45 -6.57 -8.39
N ALA A 55 0.68 -7.64 -8.49
CA ALA A 55 -0.29 -8.01 -7.46
C ALA A 55 0.39 -8.31 -6.10
N ALA A 56 1.54 -9.00 -6.11
CA ALA A 56 2.31 -9.29 -4.91
C ALA A 56 2.91 -8.02 -4.29
N GLU A 57 3.39 -7.09 -5.13
CA GLU A 57 3.93 -5.80 -4.68
C GLU A 57 2.84 -4.92 -4.03
N GLU A 58 1.68 -4.78 -4.67
CA GLU A 58 0.55 -4.04 -4.10
C GLU A 58 0.05 -4.68 -2.79
N LEU A 59 -0.02 -6.01 -2.72
CA LEU A 59 -0.38 -6.72 -1.48
C LEU A 59 0.62 -6.44 -0.35
N LYS A 60 1.93 -6.45 -0.63
CA LYS A 60 2.95 -6.14 0.36
C LYS A 60 2.85 -4.70 0.86
N LYS A 61 2.61 -3.75 -0.05
CA LYS A 61 2.42 -2.33 0.27
C LYS A 61 1.19 -2.11 1.16
N GLU A 62 0.11 -2.83 0.89
CA GLU A 62 -1.10 -2.78 1.73
C GLU A 62 -0.86 -3.38 3.12
N GLN A 63 -0.13 -4.49 3.21
CA GLN A 63 0.28 -5.07 4.50
C GLN A 63 1.14 -4.10 5.30
N GLU A 64 2.11 -3.43 4.67
CA GLU A 64 2.97 -2.44 5.30
C GLU A 64 2.15 -1.24 5.81
N ARG A 65 1.18 -0.75 5.01
CA ARG A 65 0.26 0.31 5.43
C ARG A 65 -0.56 -0.10 6.66
N LYS A 66 -1.16 -1.30 6.64
CA LYS A 66 -1.97 -1.82 7.75
C LYS A 66 -1.11 -2.05 9.00
N ALA A 67 0.13 -2.49 8.84
CA ALA A 67 1.07 -2.66 9.95
C ALA A 67 1.48 -1.31 10.56
N ALA A 68 1.72 -0.29 9.74
CA ALA A 68 2.02 1.07 10.20
C ALA A 68 0.82 1.68 10.95
N GLU A 69 -0.39 1.53 10.42
CA GLU A 69 -1.62 1.98 11.08
C GLU A 69 -1.84 1.24 12.40
N ARG A 70 -1.65 -0.09 12.43
CA ARG A 70 -1.72 -0.87 13.67
C ARG A 70 -0.71 -0.37 14.70
N ARG A 71 0.52 -0.03 14.30
CA ARG A 71 1.53 0.54 15.20
C ARG A 71 1.09 1.90 15.75
N ARG A 72 0.55 2.79 14.91
CA ARG A 72 0.03 4.09 15.34
C ARG A 72 -1.08 3.95 16.38
N ILE A 73 -2.04 3.04 16.14
CA ILE A 73 -3.14 2.79 17.07
C ILE A 73 -2.63 2.24 18.41
N ILE A 74 -1.63 1.34 18.38
CA ILE A 74 -1.01 0.81 19.61
C ILE A 74 -0.33 1.94 20.40
N GLU A 75 0.42 2.81 19.73
CA GLU A 75 1.08 3.94 20.38
C GLU A 75 0.07 4.92 21.00
N GLU A 76 -1.04 5.19 20.31
CA GLU A 76 -2.13 6.04 20.82
C GLU A 76 -2.82 5.43 22.05
N ARG A 77 -3.15 4.13 22.01
CA ARG A 77 -3.82 3.44 23.12
C ARG A 77 -2.90 3.24 24.33
N CYS A 78 -1.71 2.70 24.11
CA CYS A 78 -0.78 2.34 25.18
C CYS A 78 0.06 3.52 25.69
N GLY A 79 0.30 4.54 24.86
CA GLY A 79 1.11 5.71 25.21
C GLY A 79 2.60 5.42 25.35
N LYS A 80 3.33 6.41 25.88
CA LYS A 80 4.77 6.32 26.15
C LYS A 80 5.02 5.89 27.60
N ALA A 81 6.16 5.25 27.82
CA ALA A 81 6.61 4.89 29.16
C ALA A 81 6.77 6.14 30.04
N LYS A 82 6.31 6.06 31.29
CA LYS A 82 6.52 7.11 32.30
C LYS A 82 7.99 7.08 32.75
N ASN A 83 8.54 8.25 33.05
CA ASN A 83 9.90 8.33 33.63
C ASN A 83 9.84 7.87 35.09
N LEU A 84 10.63 6.86 35.43
CA LEU A 84 10.70 6.26 36.77
C LEU A 84 11.97 6.67 37.53
N GLU A 85 13.00 7.13 36.84
CA GLU A 85 14.33 7.41 37.43
C GLU A 85 14.33 8.69 38.27
N ASP A 86 13.56 9.69 37.85
CA ASP A 86 13.48 11.00 38.53
C ASP A 86 12.21 11.17 39.39
N ALA A 87 11.42 10.11 39.56
CA ALA A 87 10.13 10.17 40.25
C ALA A 87 10.30 10.05 41.77
N ASN A 88 9.68 10.96 42.52
CA ASN A 88 9.57 10.83 43.98
C ASN A 88 8.53 9.75 44.37
N GLU A 89 8.45 9.41 45.67
CA GLU A 89 7.56 8.34 46.15
C GLU A 89 6.06 8.60 45.88
N ASP A 90 5.61 9.85 45.95
CA ASP A 90 4.22 10.22 45.65
C ASP A 90 3.93 10.16 44.14
N GLN A 91 4.88 10.59 43.31
CA GLN A 91 4.82 10.47 41.86
C GLN A 91 4.79 9.00 41.42
N LEU A 92 5.56 8.14 42.09
CA LEU A 92 5.54 6.69 41.85
C LEU A 92 4.16 6.09 42.19
N LYS A 93 3.55 6.48 43.31
CA LYS A 93 2.19 6.04 43.68
C LYS A 93 1.15 6.46 42.65
N ASP A 94 1.25 7.67 42.12
CA ASP A 94 0.33 8.17 41.10
C ASP A 94 0.53 7.49 39.74
N ILE A 95 1.79 7.22 39.35
CA ILE A 95 2.12 6.45 38.15
C ILE A 95 1.50 5.05 38.20
N VAL A 96 1.60 4.35 39.34
CA VAL A 96 1.00 3.02 39.52
C VAL A 96 -0.53 3.06 39.36
N LYS A 97 -1.21 4.04 39.99
CA LYS A 97 -2.66 4.22 39.85
C LYS A 97 -3.06 4.50 38.40
N GLU A 98 -2.30 5.35 37.71
CA GLU A 98 -2.55 5.69 36.31
C GLU A 98 -2.43 4.45 35.41
N TYR A 99 -1.36 3.65 35.57
CA TYR A 99 -1.18 2.40 34.83
C TYR A 99 -2.31 1.39 35.10
N TYR A 100 -2.75 1.26 36.34
CA TYR A 100 -3.86 0.39 36.70
C TYR A 100 -5.17 0.79 36.00
N ASN A 101 -5.53 2.08 36.04
CA ASN A 101 -6.73 2.61 35.37
C ASN A 101 -6.66 2.42 33.86
N ARG A 102 -5.48 2.62 33.26
CA ARG A 102 -5.25 2.46 31.83
C ARG A 102 -5.40 1.00 31.39
N MET A 103 -4.85 0.06 32.17
CA MET A 103 -4.99 -1.38 31.94
C MET A 103 -6.47 -1.80 32.03
N TYR A 104 -7.18 -1.36 33.07
CA TYR A 104 -8.60 -1.61 33.25
C TYR A 104 -9.44 -1.14 32.05
N THR A 105 -9.16 0.07 31.56
CA THR A 105 -9.85 0.65 30.39
C THR A 105 -9.55 -0.13 29.11
N CYS A 106 -8.29 -0.52 28.88
CA CYS A 106 -7.89 -1.29 27.70
C CYS A 106 -8.53 -2.69 27.66
N GLU A 107 -8.55 -3.39 28.80
CA GLU A 107 -9.21 -4.70 28.93
C GLU A 107 -10.74 -4.58 28.81
N GLY A 108 -11.35 -3.53 29.38
CA GLY A 108 -12.79 -3.25 29.21
C GLY A 108 -13.19 -3.02 27.74
N GLN A 109 -12.39 -2.26 26.99
CA GLN A 109 -12.59 -2.05 25.55
C GLN A 109 -12.41 -3.33 24.73
N LYS A 110 -11.53 -4.25 25.16
CA LYS A 110 -11.26 -5.53 24.47
C LYS A 110 -12.38 -6.55 24.67
N MET A 111 -12.99 -6.58 25.86
CA MET A 111 -14.01 -7.56 26.24
C MET A 111 -15.44 -7.17 25.86
N GLY A 112 -15.67 -5.98 25.29
CA GLY A 112 -16.96 -5.61 24.69
C GLY A 112 -17.94 -4.86 25.59
N PHE A 113 -17.45 -3.93 26.43
CA PHE A 113 -18.28 -2.85 26.98
C PHE A 113 -17.94 -1.50 26.32
N GLY A 114 -17.88 -1.49 25.00
CA GLY A 114 -17.86 -0.26 24.20
C GLY A 114 -19.29 0.14 23.87
N ILE A 115 -19.76 1.23 24.48
CA ILE A 115 -20.81 2.08 23.90
C ILE A 115 -20.27 2.65 22.59
#